data_AF-A0AAX4K6F1-F1
#
_entry.id   AF-A0AAX4K6F1-F1
#
_cell.length_a   1.000
_cell.length_b   1.000
_cell.length_c   1.000
_cell.angle_alpha   90.00
_cell.angle_beta   90.00
_cell.angle_gamma   90.00
#
_symmetry.space_group_name_H-M   'P 1'
#
loop_
_entity.id
_entity.type
_entity.pdbx_description
1 polymer ?
#
loop_
_entity_poly.entity_id
_entity_poly.type
_entity_poly.pdbx_seq_one_letter_code
_entity_poly.pdbx_strand_id
1 'polypeptide(L)'
;MPFGGVKASGHGRFGGEEGLRSLCSVKSITEDRFFSYIRTSIPPPVDFPLPNPQKAWGFLQGLVNLAYARGLWGRAKGLKGLLRGLM
;
A
#
# COMPACT_ATOMS: atom_id res chain seq x y z
N MET A 1 -28.75 -7.32 -14.32
CA MET A 1 -28.28 -5.95 -14.04
C MET A 1 -28.80 -5.54 -12.67
N PRO A 2 -27.98 -4.92 -11.80
CA PRO A 2 -28.44 -4.47 -10.49
C PRO A 2 -29.41 -3.29 -10.63
N PHE A 3 -30.48 -3.26 -9.85
CA PHE A 3 -31.48 -2.20 -9.83
C PHE A 3 -31.38 -1.40 -8.53
N GLY A 4 -31.44 -0.08 -8.59
CA GLY A 4 -31.20 0.78 -7.44
C GLY A 4 -31.68 2.21 -7.65
N GLY A 5 -31.91 2.90 -6.54
CA GLY A 5 -32.33 4.30 -6.52
C GLY A 5 -31.15 5.27 -6.45
N VAL A 6 -31.44 6.57 -6.62
CA VAL A 6 -30.49 7.66 -6.40
C VAL A 6 -31.19 8.86 -5.75
N LYS A 7 -30.54 9.51 -4.78
CA LYS A 7 -31.08 10.66 -4.02
C LYS A 7 -32.40 10.29 -3.32
N ALA A 8 -33.49 11.02 -3.61
CA ALA A 8 -34.78 10.85 -2.97
C ALA A 8 -35.44 9.49 -3.27
N SER A 9 -35.05 8.82 -4.36
CA SER A 9 -35.59 7.51 -4.72
C SER A 9 -34.87 6.33 -4.03
N GLY A 10 -33.89 6.60 -3.15
CA GLY A 10 -33.10 5.60 -2.42
C GLY A 10 -31.59 5.64 -2.73
N HIS A 11 -30.81 4.81 -2.03
CA HIS A 11 -29.37 4.63 -2.26
C HIS A 11 -29.01 3.14 -2.28
N GLY A 12 -27.96 2.80 -3.04
CA GLY A 12 -27.54 1.43 -3.25
C GLY A 12 -28.27 0.76 -4.41
N ARG A 13 -27.88 -0.47 -4.71
CA ARG A 13 -28.39 -1.28 -5.81
C ARG A 13 -28.42 -2.74 -5.40
N PHE A 14 -29.42 -3.46 -5.86
CA PHE A 14 -29.62 -4.87 -5.52
C PHE A 14 -30.05 -5.67 -6.76
N GLY A 15 -29.68 -6.94 -6.80
CA GLY A 15 -30.00 -7.85 -7.90
C GLY A 15 -28.75 -8.45 -8.56
N GLY A 16 -28.83 -9.75 -8.86
CA GLY A 16 -27.71 -10.53 -9.38
C GLY A 16 -26.54 -10.65 -8.40
N GLU A 17 -25.35 -10.94 -8.93
CA GLU A 17 -24.12 -11.11 -8.15
C GLU A 17 -23.74 -9.84 -7.35
N GLU A 18 -23.91 -8.66 -7.95
CA GLU A 18 -23.62 -7.38 -7.30
C GLU A 18 -24.51 -7.11 -6.07
N GLY A 19 -25.77 -7.56 -6.12
CA GLY A 19 -26.66 -7.51 -4.96
C GLY A 19 -26.19 -8.42 -3.82
N LEU A 20 -25.79 -9.66 -4.13
CA LEU A 20 -25.27 -10.58 -3.12
C LEU A 20 -23.98 -10.06 -2.48
N ARG A 21 -23.07 -9.49 -3.27
CA ARG A 21 -21.84 -8.84 -2.77
C ARG A 21 -22.14 -7.67 -1.84
N SER A 22 -23.23 -6.92 -2.06
CA SER A 22 -23.63 -5.81 -1.19
C SER A 22 -24.04 -6.25 0.22
N LEU A 23 -24.43 -7.51 0.39
CA LEU A 23 -24.74 -8.11 1.71
C LEU A 23 -23.50 -8.68 2.40
N CYS A 24 -22.36 -8.70 1.73
CA CYS A 24 -21.10 -9.19 2.28
C CYS A 24 -20.25 -8.03 2.80
N SER A 25 -19.51 -8.28 3.87
CA SER A 25 -18.42 -7.39 4.29
C SER A 25 -17.19 -7.70 3.43
N VAL A 26 -16.92 -6.84 2.44
CA VAL A 26 -15.77 -7.00 1.57
C VAL A 26 -14.50 -6.76 2.37
N LYS A 27 -13.63 -7.77 2.46
CA LYS A 27 -12.35 -7.70 3.14
C LYS A 27 -11.23 -8.13 2.19
N SER A 28 -10.23 -7.28 2.01
CA SER A 28 -8.97 -7.65 1.36
C SER A 28 -8.06 -8.32 2.38
N ILE A 29 -7.64 -9.55 2.09
CA ILE A 29 -6.67 -10.29 2.90
C ILE A 29 -5.43 -10.49 2.02
N THR A 30 -4.27 -10.05 2.52
CA THR A 30 -2.98 -10.24 1.87
C THR A 30 -2.14 -11.14 2.74
N GLU A 31 -1.60 -12.20 2.16
CA GLU A 31 -0.72 -13.15 2.83
C GLU A 31 0.56 -13.36 2.01
N ASP A 32 1.69 -13.54 2.70
CA ASP A 32 2.96 -13.82 2.07
C ASP A 32 2.95 -15.26 1.52
N ARG A 33 2.77 -15.40 0.20
CA ARG A 33 2.74 -16.71 -0.49
C ARG A 33 3.99 -17.55 -0.22
N PHE A 34 5.14 -16.91 -0.02
CA PHE A 34 6.44 -17.54 0.21
C PHE A 34 7.05 -17.06 1.54
N PHE A 35 6.32 -17.25 2.64
CA PHE A 35 6.67 -16.81 4.01
C PHE A 35 8.12 -17.09 4.45
N SER A 36 8.78 -18.10 3.87
CA SER A 36 10.17 -18.46 4.13
C SER A 36 11.22 -17.68 3.34
N TYR A 37 10.87 -17.11 2.18
CA TYR A 37 11.84 -16.49 1.25
C TYR A 37 11.66 -14.99 1.08
N ILE A 38 10.41 -14.50 1.09
CA ILE A 38 10.10 -13.08 0.91
C ILE A 38 9.13 -12.70 2.02
N ARG A 39 9.58 -11.80 2.90
CA ARG A 39 8.74 -11.22 3.95
C ARG A 39 8.45 -9.78 3.62
N THR A 40 7.18 -9.39 3.60
CA THR A 40 6.79 -7.97 3.50
C THR A 40 6.69 -7.34 4.89
N SER A 41 7.63 -7.65 5.78
CA SER A 41 7.71 -7.00 7.09
C SER A 41 7.97 -5.51 6.91
N ILE A 42 7.31 -4.70 7.72
CA ILE A 42 7.49 -3.24 7.69
C ILE A 42 8.94 -2.94 8.07
N PRO A 43 9.67 -2.15 7.27
CA PRO A 43 11.06 -1.81 7.57
C PRO A 43 11.16 -1.06 8.91
N PRO A 44 12.15 -1.36 9.78
CA PRO A 44 12.27 -0.74 11.10
C PRO A 44 12.22 0.80 11.13
N PRO A 45 12.80 1.54 10.15
CA PRO A 45 12.74 3.02 10.16
C PRO A 45 11.33 3.61 10.02
N VAL A 46 10.39 2.85 9.46
CA VAL A 46 8.99 3.27 9.21
C VAL A 46 7.99 2.44 10.00
N ASP A 47 8.47 1.59 10.92
CA ASP A 47 7.62 0.81 11.80
C ASP A 47 7.05 1.70 12.91
N PHE A 48 5.79 1.50 13.25
CA PHE A 48 5.09 2.32 14.23
C PHE A 48 5.16 1.68 15.63
N PRO A 49 5.44 2.45 16.70
CA PRO A 49 5.61 3.91 16.75
C PRO A 49 6.94 4.39 16.13
N LEU A 50 6.89 5.49 15.37
CA LEU A 50 8.03 5.98 14.58
C LEU A 50 9.24 6.31 15.47
N PRO A 51 10.37 5.60 15.33
CA PRO A 51 11.52 5.79 16.21
C PRO A 51 12.26 7.11 15.94
N ASN A 52 12.39 7.50 14.66
CA ASN A 52 13.04 8.75 14.26
C ASN A 52 12.41 9.29 12.95
N PRO A 53 11.60 10.37 13.01
CA PRO A 53 10.90 10.91 11.84
C PRO A 53 11.83 11.33 10.69
N GLN A 54 13.01 11.85 11.00
CA GLN A 54 13.97 12.33 10.01
C GLN A 54 14.60 11.15 9.24
N LYS A 55 14.93 10.06 9.94
CA LYS A 55 15.41 8.82 9.29
C LYS A 55 14.31 8.17 8.45
N ALA A 56 13.08 8.11 8.97
CA ALA A 56 11.92 7.57 8.26
C ALA A 56 11.66 8.33 6.95
N TRP A 57 11.70 9.65 7.00
CA TRP A 57 11.51 10.50 5.83
C TRP A 57 12.62 10.30 4.78
N GLY A 58 13.88 10.26 5.20
CA GLY A 58 15.01 9.98 4.31
C GLY A 58 14.92 8.61 3.63
N PHE A 59 14.46 7.59 4.38
CA PHE A 59 14.20 6.25 3.84
C PHE A 59 13.10 6.28 2.78
N LEU A 60 11.97 6.93 3.04
CA LEU A 60 10.85 7.04 2.09
C LEU A 60 11.24 7.81 0.82
N GLN A 61 11.97 8.92 0.97
CA GLN A 61 12.52 9.65 -0.18
C GLN A 61 13.48 8.78 -1.00
N GLY A 62 14.32 7.98 -0.35
CA GLY A 62 15.18 7.00 -1.00
C GLY A 62 14.38 5.95 -1.78
N LEU A 63 13.31 5.41 -1.18
CA LEU A 63 12.42 4.41 -1.78
C LEU A 63 11.75 4.94 -3.05
N VAL A 64 11.16 6.13 -2.97
CA VAL A 64 10.49 6.77 -4.12
C VAL A 64 11.49 7.04 -5.24
N ASN A 65 12.68 7.53 -4.91
CA ASN A 65 13.74 7.75 -5.91
C ASN A 65 14.22 6.44 -6.53
N LEU A 66 14.35 5.36 -5.76
CA LEU A 66 14.73 4.05 -6.31
C LEU A 66 13.67 3.51 -7.28
N ALA A 67 12.39 3.61 -6.91
CA ALA A 67 11.28 3.08 -7.70
C ALA A 67 10.98 3.93 -8.95
N TYR A 68 10.98 5.26 -8.82
CA TYR A 68 10.44 6.17 -9.85
C TYR A 68 11.47 7.07 -10.53
N ALA A 69 12.76 7.05 -10.15
CA ALA A 69 13.74 7.84 -10.88
C ALA A 69 13.92 7.32 -12.32
N ARG A 70 13.91 8.27 -13.27
CA ARG A 70 14.07 8.00 -14.71
C ARG A 70 15.47 7.55 -15.09
N GLY A 71 16.51 8.02 -14.37
CA GLY A 71 17.90 7.73 -14.66
C GLY A 71 18.55 6.75 -13.68
N LEU A 72 19.52 5.97 -14.16
CA LEU A 72 20.32 5.04 -13.35
C LEU A 72 20.98 5.74 -12.15
N TRP A 73 21.47 6.97 -12.34
CA TRP A 73 22.06 7.77 -11.27
C TRP A 73 21.05 8.14 -10.17
N GLY A 74 19.82 8.48 -10.54
CA GLY A 74 18.75 8.78 -9.59
C GLY A 74 18.37 7.54 -8.77
N ARG A 75 18.35 6.36 -9.41
CA ARG A 75 18.14 5.08 -8.72
C ARG A 75 19.29 4.74 -7.77
N ALA A 76 20.54 4.93 -8.20
CA ALA A 76 21.71 4.71 -7.35
C ALA A 76 21.73 5.65 -6.13
N LYS A 77 21.35 6.92 -6.31
CA LYS A 77 21.18 7.87 -5.21
C LYS A 77 20.05 7.45 -4.26
N GLY A 78 18.93 6.95 -4.81
CA GLY A 78 17.82 6.38 -4.04
C GLY A 78 18.25 5.18 -3.19
N LEU A 79 19.02 4.26 -3.77
CA LEU A 79 19.59 3.10 -3.07
C LEU A 79 20.50 3.52 -1.91
N LYS A 80 21.37 4.51 -2.12
CA LYS A 80 22.20 5.09 -1.06
C LYS A 80 21.35 5.72 0.06
N GLY A 81 20.23 6.37 -0.29
CA GLY A 81 19.28 6.93 0.67
C GLY A 81 18.59 5.87 1.52
N LEU A 82 18.19 4.75 0.90
CA LEU A 82 17.60 3.60 1.59
C LEU A 82 18.56 2.98 2.60
N LEU A 83 19.80 2.70 2.17
CA LEU A 83 20.83 2.12 3.05
C LEU A 83 21.14 3.02 4.24
N ARG A 84 21.18 4.35 4.02
CA ARG A 84 21.40 5.33 5.09
C ARG A 84 20.22 5.46 6.05
N GLY A 85 18.99 5.26 5.57
CA GLY A 85 17.80 5.28 6.42
C GLY A 85 17.63 4.00 7.24
N LEU A 86 18.16 2.86 6.75
CA LEU A 86 18.18 1.57 7.42
C LEU A 86 19.25 1.45 8.51
N MET A 87 20.39 2.14 8.36
CA MET A 87 21.48 2.24 9.37
C MET A 87 21.20 3.36 10.38
#